data_AF-A0A9P1N4Y0-F1
#
_entry.id   AF-A0A9P1N4Y0-F1
#
_cell.length_a   1.000
_cell.length_b   1.000
_cell.length_c   1.000
_cell.angle_alpha   90.00
_cell.angle_beta   90.00
_cell.angle_gamma   90.00
#
_symmetry.space_group_name_H-M   'P 1'
#
loop_
_entity.id
_entity.type
_entity.pdbx_description
1 polymer ?
#
loop_
_entity_poly.entity_id
_entity_poly.type
_entity_poly.pdbx_seq_one_letter_code
_entity_poly.pdbx_strand_id
1 'polypeptide(L)'
;MTNLSDMPDDVLIKLFNITSPRDVTRVKRLNRRFNGVVEGYNLGKPRVRELRIQTRSTEQPPKIGRIRFGAKTPENLAPPKKLVLTMKHGEKGQKIVENEPTCSKSAFIEENLRKIVINETLNLEGLTIDEEFHKTLCAKWNDLSKIENLSLNFCKIEIPMEKFANLLEKMRLKSLVFDFCTFEPSLICDRLFENLKMLEILKIQPRSHCFFEKFTDFTLTSWKSRGFVPKEIGLYNCATSISIEGIRNLMETIPTQKIDWDFGLLILEPAGSNSELLLSLMFSSGFELQVNDDFQSRRLKLQKNRDFQLAFNIRHVFPMPQPPQTL
;
A
#
# COMPACT_ATOMS: atom_id res chain seq x y z
N MET A 1 -41.44 -25.68 23.97
CA MET A 1 -40.11 -25.49 23.38
C MET A 1 -40.26 -24.49 22.24
N THR A 2 -39.72 -23.28 22.37
CA THR A 2 -39.77 -22.27 21.31
C THR A 2 -38.91 -22.72 20.13
N ASN A 3 -39.54 -22.90 18.98
CA ASN A 3 -38.83 -23.30 17.77
C ASN A 3 -38.04 -22.10 17.26
N LEU A 4 -36.77 -22.29 16.88
CA LEU A 4 -35.91 -21.21 16.37
C LEU A 4 -36.54 -20.51 15.16
N SER A 5 -37.35 -21.25 14.40
CA SER A 5 -38.09 -20.78 13.23
C SER A 5 -39.16 -19.74 13.52
N ASP A 6 -39.59 -19.62 14.79
CA ASP A 6 -40.66 -18.71 15.23
C ASP A 6 -40.12 -17.46 15.91
N MET A 7 -38.79 -17.34 16.07
CA MET A 7 -38.17 -16.17 16.69
C MET A 7 -38.30 -14.92 15.80
N PRO A 8 -38.46 -13.72 16.38
CA PRO A 8 -38.39 -12.45 15.65
C PRO A 8 -37.06 -12.23 14.91
N ASP A 9 -37.09 -11.48 13.81
CA ASP A 9 -35.91 -11.27 12.95
C ASP A 9 -34.77 -10.54 13.68
N ASP A 10 -35.07 -9.61 14.58
CA ASP A 10 -34.09 -8.90 15.40
C ASP A 10 -33.31 -9.82 16.36
N VAL A 11 -33.98 -10.84 16.89
CA VAL A 11 -33.35 -11.88 17.71
C VAL A 11 -32.47 -12.79 16.84
N LEU A 12 -32.97 -13.19 15.66
CA LEU A 12 -32.21 -14.00 14.69
C LEU A 12 -30.96 -13.26 14.19
N ILE A 13 -31.05 -11.95 13.94
CA ILE A 13 -29.91 -11.10 13.55
C ILE A 13 -28.84 -11.10 14.65
N LYS A 14 -29.24 -10.87 15.90
CA LYS A 14 -28.31 -10.88 17.04
C LYS A 14 -27.65 -12.26 17.20
N LEU A 15 -28.43 -13.33 17.08
CA LEU A 15 -27.93 -14.70 17.19
C LEU A 15 -26.95 -15.04 16.06
N PHE A 16 -27.28 -14.74 14.81
CA PHE A 16 -26.38 -15.03 13.67
C PHE A 16 -25.13 -14.15 13.66
N ASN A 17 -25.16 -12.96 14.27
CA ASN A 17 -23.97 -12.12 14.43
C ASN A 17 -22.95 -12.70 15.41
N ILE A 18 -23.39 -13.42 16.44
CA ILE A 18 -22.49 -14.10 17.40
C ILE A 18 -22.09 -15.51 16.96
N THR A 19 -22.83 -16.08 16.00
CA THR A 19 -22.64 -17.45 15.52
C THR A 19 -21.51 -17.52 14.48
N SER A 20 -20.83 -18.68 14.40
CA SER A 20 -19.77 -18.87 13.41
C SER A 20 -20.31 -18.73 11.96
N PRO A 21 -19.56 -18.12 11.03
CA PRO A 21 -20.00 -17.99 9.63
C PRO A 21 -20.36 -19.33 8.97
N ARG A 22 -19.70 -20.42 9.37
CA ARG A 22 -19.98 -21.77 8.86
C ARG A 22 -21.36 -22.25 9.28
N ASP A 23 -21.74 -22.02 10.53
CA ASP A 23 -23.02 -22.44 11.07
C ASP A 23 -24.16 -21.57 10.52
N VAL A 24 -23.94 -20.25 10.39
CA VAL A 24 -24.90 -19.36 9.70
C VAL A 24 -25.13 -19.82 8.25
N THR A 25 -24.06 -20.22 7.54
CA THR A 25 -24.18 -20.74 6.16
C THR A 25 -24.93 -22.08 6.10
N ARG A 26 -24.80 -22.94 7.12
CA ARG A 26 -25.57 -24.19 7.23
C ARG A 26 -27.04 -23.89 7.49
N VAL A 27 -27.33 -23.04 8.46
CA VAL A 27 -28.71 -22.65 8.84
C VAL A 27 -29.44 -21.96 7.69
N LYS A 28 -28.73 -21.13 6.91
CA LYS A 28 -29.22 -20.54 5.65
C LYS A 28 -29.80 -21.59 4.68
N ARG A 29 -29.17 -22.77 4.58
CA ARG A 29 -29.59 -23.85 3.65
C ARG A 29 -30.79 -24.65 4.17
N LEU A 30 -31.08 -24.57 5.47
CA LEU A 30 -32.10 -25.39 6.12
C LEU A 30 -33.49 -24.73 6.11
N ASN A 31 -33.57 -23.40 5.96
CA ASN A 31 -34.86 -22.69 6.03
C ASN A 31 -34.87 -21.43 5.13
N ARG A 32 -35.93 -21.27 4.33
CA ARG A 32 -36.12 -20.10 3.44
C ARG A 32 -36.22 -18.77 4.18
N ARG A 33 -36.84 -18.73 5.37
CA ARG A 33 -36.91 -17.54 6.22
C ARG A 33 -35.51 -17.14 6.70
N PHE A 34 -34.73 -18.10 7.20
CA PHE A 34 -33.34 -17.84 7.59
C PHE A 34 -32.51 -17.41 6.39
N ASN A 35 -32.75 -17.94 5.19
CA ASN A 35 -32.13 -17.44 3.98
C ASN A 35 -32.43 -15.96 3.74
N GLY A 36 -33.71 -15.55 3.81
CA GLY A 36 -34.11 -14.16 3.66
C GLY A 36 -33.46 -13.22 4.69
N VAL A 37 -33.40 -13.62 5.96
CA VAL A 37 -32.75 -12.83 7.03
C VAL A 37 -31.23 -12.78 6.82
N VAL A 38 -30.59 -13.90 6.51
CA VAL A 38 -29.13 -13.96 6.31
C VAL A 38 -28.70 -13.14 5.09
N GLU A 39 -29.42 -13.23 3.97
CA GLU A 39 -29.11 -12.45 2.76
C GLU A 39 -29.49 -10.96 2.91
N GLY A 40 -30.65 -10.65 3.49
CA GLY A 40 -31.10 -9.28 3.69
C GLY A 40 -30.17 -8.47 4.60
N TYR A 41 -29.62 -9.09 5.63
CA TYR A 41 -28.73 -8.44 6.59
C TYR A 41 -27.23 -8.77 6.39
N ASN A 42 -26.87 -9.53 5.35
CA ASN A 42 -25.51 -10.00 5.07
C ASN A 42 -24.83 -10.65 6.30
N LEU A 43 -25.54 -11.57 6.96
CA LEU A 43 -25.06 -12.24 8.18
C LEU A 43 -24.14 -13.42 7.82
N GLY A 44 -23.21 -13.76 8.72
CA GLY A 44 -22.31 -14.90 8.51
C GLY A 44 -21.34 -14.74 7.32
N LYS A 45 -20.91 -13.50 7.05
CA LYS A 45 -20.01 -13.18 5.92
C LYS A 45 -18.78 -14.09 5.91
N PRO A 46 -18.43 -14.73 4.77
CA PRO A 46 -17.19 -15.47 4.67
C PRO A 46 -15.99 -14.56 4.90
N ARG A 47 -15.05 -15.08 5.71
CA ARG A 47 -13.77 -14.42 5.96
C ARG A 47 -12.80 -14.73 4.84
N VAL A 48 -12.18 -13.70 4.29
CA VAL A 48 -11.19 -13.75 3.22
C VAL A 48 -9.86 -13.28 3.82
N ARG A 49 -8.81 -14.06 3.65
CA ARG A 49 -7.46 -13.72 4.11
C ARG A 49 -6.88 -12.56 3.28
N GLU A 50 -6.94 -12.71 1.95
CA GLU A 50 -6.44 -11.71 0.99
C GLU A 50 -7.54 -11.36 0.00
N LEU A 51 -7.83 -10.08 -0.13
CA LEU A 51 -8.64 -9.54 -1.22
C LEU A 51 -7.72 -8.79 -2.19
N ARG A 52 -7.83 -9.13 -3.47
CA ARG A 52 -7.18 -8.40 -4.55
C ARG A 52 -8.20 -7.85 -5.53
N ILE A 53 -8.12 -6.56 -5.83
CA ILE A 53 -8.97 -5.86 -6.79
C ILE A 53 -8.06 -5.33 -7.89
N GLN A 54 -8.24 -5.81 -9.13
CA GLN A 54 -7.39 -5.45 -10.26
C GLN A 54 -8.22 -4.94 -11.43
N THR A 55 -7.72 -3.91 -12.12
CA THR A 55 -8.22 -3.55 -13.44
C THR A 55 -7.39 -4.25 -14.51
N ARG A 56 -8.02 -5.10 -15.34
CA ARG A 56 -7.35 -5.79 -16.46
C ARG A 56 -7.86 -5.27 -17.80
N SER A 57 -6.95 -5.13 -18.78
CA SER A 57 -7.37 -4.99 -20.18
C SER A 57 -8.02 -6.29 -20.64
N THR A 58 -9.07 -6.16 -21.47
CA THR A 58 -9.73 -7.31 -22.10
C THR A 58 -8.98 -7.82 -23.34
N GLU A 59 -7.95 -7.11 -23.79
CA GLU A 59 -7.15 -7.53 -24.94
C GLU A 59 -6.32 -8.77 -24.59
N GLN A 60 -6.48 -9.84 -25.39
CA GLN A 60 -5.56 -10.96 -25.36
C GLN A 60 -4.17 -10.46 -25.76
N PRO A 61 -3.08 -10.89 -25.09
CA PRO A 61 -1.74 -10.58 -25.56
C PRO A 61 -1.61 -11.05 -27.01
N PRO A 62 -1.04 -10.23 -27.91
CA PRO A 62 -0.86 -10.64 -29.29
C PRO A 62 -0.04 -11.94 -29.28
N LYS A 63 -0.56 -12.99 -29.94
CA LYS A 63 0.19 -14.25 -30.10
C LYS A 63 1.54 -13.89 -30.72
N ILE A 64 2.62 -14.12 -29.96
CA ILE A 64 4.00 -13.89 -30.41
C ILE A 64 4.18 -14.58 -31.77
N GLY A 65 4.58 -13.82 -32.79
CA GLY A 65 4.83 -14.32 -34.15
C GLY A 65 3.92 -13.78 -35.26
N ARG A 66 2.90 -12.96 -34.96
CA ARG A 66 2.12 -12.24 -36.01
C ARG A 66 2.13 -10.73 -35.75
N ILE A 67 3.08 -10.03 -36.36
CA ILE A 67 3.03 -8.57 -36.48
C ILE A 67 1.87 -8.26 -37.44
N ARG A 68 0.70 -7.89 -36.90
CA ARG A 68 -0.41 -7.40 -37.71
C ARG A 68 -0.22 -5.89 -37.90
N PHE A 69 0.33 -5.50 -39.05
CA PHE A 69 0.13 -4.15 -39.56
C PHE A 69 -1.29 -4.07 -40.11
N GLY A 70 -2.18 -3.35 -39.43
CA GLY A 70 -3.51 -3.03 -39.95
C GLY A 70 -4.68 -3.60 -39.16
N ALA A 71 -5.11 -2.85 -38.17
CA ALA A 71 -6.50 -2.43 -38.03
C ALA A 71 -6.47 -1.20 -37.12
N LYS A 72 -6.67 -0.01 -37.69
CA LYS A 72 -6.90 1.20 -36.90
C LYS A 72 -8.21 0.99 -36.14
N THR A 73 -8.14 0.57 -34.88
CA THR A 73 -9.18 0.92 -33.93
C THR A 73 -9.30 2.45 -33.93
N PRO A 74 -10.51 3.02 -33.92
CA PRO A 74 -10.67 4.47 -33.92
C PRO A 74 -9.84 5.07 -32.79
N GLU A 75 -9.05 6.10 -33.12
CA GLU A 75 -7.93 6.67 -32.34
C GLU A 75 -8.31 7.19 -30.93
N ASN A 76 -9.52 6.97 -30.44
CA ASN A 76 -10.05 7.55 -29.19
C ASN A 76 -10.75 6.58 -28.23
N LEU A 77 -10.77 5.26 -28.48
CA LEU A 77 -11.40 4.31 -27.55
C LEU A 77 -10.36 3.41 -26.89
N ALA A 78 -9.91 3.80 -25.71
CA ALA A 78 -9.12 2.94 -24.84
C ALA A 78 -9.82 1.58 -24.68
N PRO A 79 -9.07 0.46 -24.71
CA PRO A 79 -9.67 -0.88 -24.66
C PRO A 79 -10.54 -1.05 -23.41
N PRO A 80 -11.65 -1.82 -23.50
CA PRO A 80 -12.56 -1.99 -22.38
C PRO A 80 -11.81 -2.64 -21.20
N LYS A 81 -11.79 -1.94 -20.07
CA LYS A 81 -11.12 -2.37 -18.85
C LYS A 81 -12.12 -3.16 -18.00
N LYS A 82 -11.81 -4.42 -17.70
CA LYS A 82 -12.60 -5.25 -16.78
C LYS A 82 -12.03 -5.19 -15.36
N LEU A 83 -12.91 -5.28 -14.38
CA LEU A 83 -12.51 -5.32 -12.98
C LEU A 83 -12.54 -6.77 -12.50
N VAL A 84 -11.49 -7.22 -11.82
CA VAL A 84 -11.34 -8.59 -11.34
C VAL A 84 -11.12 -8.56 -9.84
N LEU A 85 -12.00 -9.22 -9.09
CA LEU A 85 -11.85 -9.47 -7.66
C LEU A 85 -11.37 -10.89 -7.44
N THR A 86 -10.25 -11.04 -6.75
CA THR A 86 -9.72 -12.32 -6.30
C THR A 86 -9.78 -12.39 -4.79
N MET A 87 -10.45 -13.41 -4.27
CA MET A 87 -10.63 -13.65 -2.84
C MET A 87 -9.92 -14.94 -2.46
N LYS A 88 -8.99 -14.87 -1.50
CA LYS A 88 -8.27 -16.05 -0.98
C LYS A 88 -8.72 -16.36 0.44
N HIS A 89 -9.21 -17.58 0.69
CA HIS A 89 -9.75 -18.00 1.99
C HIS A 89 -8.75 -18.77 2.87
N GLY A 90 -7.54 -19.03 2.37
CA GLY A 90 -6.49 -19.83 3.04
C GLY A 90 -5.42 -20.26 2.03
N GLU A 91 -4.65 -21.31 2.34
CA GLU A 91 -3.55 -21.76 1.48
C GLU A 91 -4.00 -22.40 0.16
N LYS A 92 -5.23 -22.95 0.10
CA LYS A 92 -5.71 -23.74 -1.06
C LYS A 92 -7.00 -23.23 -1.72
N GLY A 93 -7.63 -22.19 -1.18
CA GLY A 93 -8.94 -21.71 -1.66
C GLY A 93 -8.86 -20.32 -2.28
N GLN A 94 -9.10 -20.23 -3.59
CA GLN A 94 -9.18 -18.98 -4.35
C GLN A 94 -10.51 -18.91 -5.11
N LYS A 95 -11.19 -17.77 -5.00
CA LYS A 95 -12.39 -17.45 -5.79
C LYS A 95 -12.11 -16.20 -6.61
N ILE A 96 -12.41 -16.25 -7.90
CA ILE A 96 -12.27 -15.12 -8.82
C ILE A 96 -13.67 -14.71 -9.27
N VAL A 97 -13.96 -13.41 -9.19
CA VAL A 97 -15.21 -12.80 -9.65
C VAL A 97 -14.81 -11.68 -10.61
N GLU A 98 -15.32 -11.73 -11.84
CA GLU A 98 -15.05 -10.71 -12.85
C GLU A 98 -16.29 -9.85 -13.07
N ASN A 99 -16.08 -8.55 -13.28
CA ASN A 99 -17.15 -7.64 -13.65
C ASN A 99 -17.42 -7.72 -15.15
N GLU A 100 -18.69 -7.75 -15.52
CA GLU A 100 -19.09 -7.50 -16.90
C GLU A 100 -18.91 -6.00 -17.23
N PRO A 101 -18.46 -5.66 -18.45
CA PRO A 101 -18.09 -4.28 -18.81
C PRO A 101 -19.24 -3.26 -18.76
N THR A 102 -20.47 -3.70 -18.58
CA THR A 102 -21.69 -2.88 -18.53
C THR A 102 -22.03 -2.35 -17.14
N CYS A 103 -21.44 -2.92 -16.07
CA CYS A 103 -21.77 -2.55 -14.69
C CYS A 103 -20.80 -1.51 -14.13
N SER A 104 -21.32 -0.51 -13.40
CA SER A 104 -20.49 0.50 -12.72
C SER A 104 -19.46 -0.17 -11.82
N LYS A 105 -18.18 0.24 -11.95
CA LYS A 105 -17.07 -0.31 -11.17
C LYS A 105 -17.31 -0.17 -9.67
N SER A 106 -17.82 0.99 -9.23
CA SER A 106 -18.10 1.25 -7.82
C SER A 106 -19.22 0.34 -7.30
N ALA A 107 -20.30 0.18 -8.07
CA ALA A 107 -21.41 -0.71 -7.72
C ALA A 107 -20.97 -2.19 -7.62
N PHE A 108 -20.14 -2.66 -8.55
CA PHE A 108 -19.63 -4.03 -8.52
C PHE A 108 -18.69 -4.28 -7.33
N ILE A 109 -17.81 -3.33 -7.03
CA ILE A 109 -16.96 -3.40 -5.84
C ILE A 109 -17.85 -3.40 -4.60
N GLU A 110 -18.80 -2.48 -4.51
CA GLU A 110 -19.73 -2.37 -3.39
C GLU A 110 -20.49 -3.67 -3.13
N GLU A 111 -21.07 -4.27 -4.17
CA GLU A 111 -21.87 -5.49 -4.04
C GLU A 111 -21.04 -6.67 -3.53
N ASN A 112 -19.81 -6.82 -4.03
CA ASN A 112 -18.92 -7.89 -3.62
C ASN A 112 -18.31 -7.65 -2.23
N LEU A 113 -17.97 -6.40 -1.90
CA LEU A 113 -17.40 -6.04 -0.61
C LEU A 113 -18.41 -6.21 0.54
N ARG A 114 -19.70 -5.92 0.30
CA ARG A 114 -20.75 -6.14 1.31
C ARG A 114 -20.85 -7.61 1.75
N LYS A 115 -20.46 -8.55 0.90
CA LYS A 115 -20.60 -10.00 1.10
C LYS A 115 -19.42 -10.65 1.83
N ILE A 116 -18.33 -9.94 2.12
CA ILE A 116 -17.11 -10.54 2.69
C ILE A 116 -16.56 -9.75 3.88
N VAL A 117 -15.67 -10.39 4.65
CA VAL A 117 -14.82 -9.73 5.67
C VAL A 117 -13.37 -10.04 5.36
N ILE A 118 -12.52 -9.00 5.28
CA ILE A 118 -11.09 -9.14 5.00
C ILE A 118 -10.34 -9.25 6.33
N ASN A 119 -9.45 -10.24 6.42
CA ASN A 119 -8.76 -10.55 7.67
C ASN A 119 -7.30 -10.09 7.73
N GLU A 120 -6.61 -9.91 6.59
CA GLU A 120 -5.17 -9.61 6.62
C GLU A 120 -4.75 -8.65 5.50
N THR A 121 -5.00 -8.99 4.24
CA THR A 121 -4.32 -8.32 3.10
C THR A 121 -5.30 -7.73 2.11
N LEU A 122 -5.03 -6.48 1.71
CA LEU A 122 -5.73 -5.76 0.66
C LEU A 122 -4.74 -5.35 -0.44
N ASN A 123 -4.99 -5.84 -1.65
CA ASN A 123 -4.18 -5.56 -2.83
C ASN A 123 -5.01 -4.83 -3.87
N LEU A 124 -4.63 -3.60 -4.21
CA LEU A 124 -5.28 -2.77 -5.22
C LEU A 124 -4.34 -2.61 -6.41
N GLU A 125 -4.80 -2.90 -7.62
CA GLU A 125 -3.97 -2.86 -8.82
C GLU A 125 -4.65 -2.14 -10.00
N GLY A 126 -3.98 -1.13 -10.54
CA GLY A 126 -4.46 -0.39 -11.71
C GLY A 126 -5.79 0.36 -11.46
N LEU A 127 -6.04 0.79 -10.22
CA LEU A 127 -7.25 1.50 -9.83
C LEU A 127 -6.99 3.00 -9.69
N THR A 128 -8.04 3.80 -9.91
CA THR A 128 -8.08 5.19 -9.48
C THR A 128 -8.74 5.23 -8.09
N ILE A 129 -7.99 5.73 -7.10
CA ILE A 129 -8.46 5.95 -5.74
C ILE A 129 -8.92 7.41 -5.68
N ASP A 130 -10.16 7.63 -6.08
CA ASP A 130 -10.86 8.91 -6.06
C ASP A 130 -11.80 9.01 -4.84
N GLU A 131 -12.55 10.11 -4.75
CA GLU A 131 -13.49 10.31 -3.65
C GLU A 131 -14.64 9.30 -3.61
N GLU A 132 -15.11 8.83 -4.77
CA GLU A 132 -16.20 7.85 -4.86
C GLU A 132 -15.73 6.50 -4.35
N PHE A 133 -14.52 6.09 -4.74
CA PHE A 133 -13.87 4.89 -4.25
C PHE A 133 -13.64 4.97 -2.74
N HIS A 134 -13.09 6.08 -2.24
CA HIS A 134 -12.90 6.30 -0.81
C HIS A 134 -14.22 6.23 -0.02
N LYS A 135 -15.30 6.85 -0.52
CA LYS A 135 -16.64 6.76 0.10
C LYS A 135 -17.15 5.33 0.11
N THR A 136 -16.99 4.60 -0.99
CA THR A 136 -17.40 3.19 -1.11
C THR A 136 -16.67 2.32 -0.09
N LEU A 137 -15.36 2.51 0.06
CA LEU A 137 -14.56 1.81 1.06
C LEU A 137 -15.01 2.17 2.49
N CYS A 138 -15.07 3.45 2.83
CA CYS A 138 -15.39 3.92 4.18
C CYS A 138 -16.81 3.58 4.64
N ALA A 139 -17.80 3.59 3.74
CA ALA A 139 -19.20 3.36 4.10
C ALA A 139 -19.55 1.88 4.27
N LYS A 140 -18.76 0.96 3.70
CA LYS A 140 -19.12 -0.46 3.59
C LYS A 140 -18.09 -1.42 4.17
N TRP A 141 -16.86 -0.98 4.40
CA TRP A 141 -15.92 -1.74 5.22
C TRP A 141 -16.09 -1.42 6.70
N ASN A 142 -17.03 -2.13 7.33
CA ASN A 142 -17.30 -2.00 8.77
C ASN A 142 -16.16 -2.54 9.66
N ASP A 143 -15.16 -3.23 9.11
CA ASP A 143 -14.07 -3.81 9.89
C ASP A 143 -12.73 -3.77 9.14
N LEU A 144 -12.27 -2.56 8.82
CA LEU A 144 -10.92 -2.32 8.29
C LEU A 144 -9.82 -2.64 9.29
N SER A 145 -10.17 -2.71 10.58
CA SER A 145 -9.23 -2.85 11.68
C SER A 145 -8.40 -4.14 11.61
N LYS A 146 -8.87 -5.14 10.84
CA LYS A 146 -8.17 -6.40 10.61
C LYS A 146 -7.15 -6.36 9.49
N ILE A 147 -7.19 -5.35 8.61
CA ILE A 147 -6.25 -5.25 7.51
C ILE A 147 -4.89 -4.84 8.08
N GLU A 148 -3.90 -5.71 7.87
CA GLU A 148 -2.51 -5.52 8.30
C GLU A 148 -1.60 -5.18 7.11
N ASN A 149 -1.95 -5.60 5.89
CA ASN A 149 -1.12 -5.38 4.70
C ASN A 149 -1.91 -4.66 3.62
N LEU A 150 -1.40 -3.52 3.16
CA LEU A 150 -1.94 -2.75 2.06
C LEU A 150 -0.90 -2.63 0.94
N SER A 151 -1.22 -3.13 -0.24
CA SER A 151 -0.41 -2.95 -1.45
C SER A 151 -1.22 -2.22 -2.51
N LEU A 152 -0.65 -1.12 -3.02
CA LEU A 152 -1.16 -0.32 -4.11
C LEU A 152 -0.17 -0.45 -5.28
N ASN A 153 -0.59 -1.07 -6.37
CA ASN A 153 0.26 -1.31 -7.54
C ASN A 153 -0.33 -0.63 -8.77
N PHE A 154 0.44 0.21 -9.45
CA PHE A 154 -0.02 0.95 -10.64
C PHE A 154 -1.29 1.78 -10.41
N CYS A 155 -1.57 2.18 -9.16
CA CYS A 155 -2.76 2.95 -8.80
C CYS A 155 -2.55 4.45 -9.03
N LYS A 156 -3.62 5.18 -9.30
CA LYS A 156 -3.66 6.65 -9.29
C LYS A 156 -4.41 7.11 -8.04
N ILE A 157 -3.75 7.82 -7.13
CA ILE A 157 -4.37 8.33 -5.90
C ILE A 157 -4.70 9.80 -6.13
N GLU A 158 -5.99 10.12 -6.15
CA GLU A 158 -6.52 11.46 -6.42
C GLU A 158 -7.19 12.08 -5.20
N ILE A 159 -7.27 11.35 -4.08
CA ILE A 159 -7.79 11.90 -2.83
C ILE A 159 -6.74 12.70 -2.07
N PRO A 160 -7.15 13.76 -1.34
CA PRO A 160 -6.24 14.53 -0.51
C PRO A 160 -5.69 13.70 0.66
N MET A 161 -4.55 14.15 1.18
CA MET A 161 -3.81 13.47 2.26
C MET A 161 -4.67 13.18 3.48
N GLU A 162 -5.56 14.08 3.89
CA GLU A 162 -6.42 13.89 5.07
C GLU A 162 -7.40 12.71 4.90
N LYS A 163 -7.96 12.54 3.69
CA LYS A 163 -8.87 11.42 3.40
C LYS A 163 -8.09 10.12 3.32
N PHE A 164 -6.88 10.16 2.74
CA PHE A 164 -6.03 8.99 2.67
C PHE A 164 -5.55 8.56 4.07
N ALA A 165 -5.12 9.49 4.92
CA ALA A 165 -4.75 9.23 6.31
C ALA A 165 -5.93 8.63 7.10
N ASN A 166 -7.15 9.19 6.96
CA ASN A 166 -8.35 8.64 7.60
C ASN A 166 -8.62 7.18 7.19
N LEU A 167 -8.37 6.84 5.93
CA LEU A 167 -8.51 5.46 5.44
C LEU A 167 -7.48 4.53 6.10
N LEU A 168 -6.21 4.95 6.16
CA LEU A 168 -5.16 4.13 6.77
C LEU A 168 -5.33 3.98 8.29
N GLU A 169 -5.79 5.01 8.99
CA GLU A 169 -6.07 5.01 10.44
C GLU A 169 -7.10 3.96 10.86
N LYS A 170 -8.04 3.64 9.96
CA LYS A 170 -9.04 2.59 10.20
C LYS A 170 -8.45 1.18 10.11
N MET A 171 -7.23 1.04 9.59
CA MET A 171 -6.51 -0.21 9.42
C MET A 171 -5.42 -0.37 10.49
N ARG A 172 -5.02 -1.60 10.80
CA ARG A 172 -3.89 -1.89 11.71
C ARG A 172 -2.66 -2.27 10.91
N LEU A 173 -2.22 -1.34 10.06
CA LEU A 173 -1.19 -1.62 9.06
C LEU A 173 0.17 -1.95 9.68
N LYS A 174 0.69 -3.12 9.29
CA LYS A 174 2.07 -3.56 9.44
C LYS A 174 2.87 -3.40 8.16
N SER A 175 2.23 -3.51 7.00
CA SER A 175 2.89 -3.36 5.70
C SER A 175 2.13 -2.39 4.81
N LEU A 176 2.86 -1.38 4.29
CA LEU A 176 2.35 -0.41 3.34
C LEU A 176 3.29 -0.37 2.12
N VAL A 177 2.76 -0.75 0.97
CA VAL A 177 3.52 -0.86 -0.28
C VAL A 177 2.85 -0.05 -1.39
N PHE A 178 3.59 0.86 -2.00
CA PHE A 178 3.20 1.61 -3.18
C PHE A 178 4.17 1.26 -4.29
N ASP A 179 3.70 0.60 -5.33
CA ASP A 179 4.53 0.21 -6.47
C ASP A 179 4.02 0.85 -7.76
N PHE A 180 4.88 1.67 -8.37
CA PHE A 180 4.60 2.44 -9.58
C PHE A 180 3.27 3.23 -9.54
N CYS A 181 2.91 3.75 -8.37
CA CYS A 181 1.71 4.55 -8.17
C CYS A 181 1.91 6.01 -8.63
N THR A 182 0.82 6.67 -9.01
CA THR A 182 0.79 8.12 -9.32
C THR A 182 -0.01 8.83 -8.24
N PHE A 183 0.59 9.81 -7.57
CA PHE A 183 -0.01 10.55 -6.47
C PHE A 183 0.69 11.90 -6.29
N GLU A 184 0.03 12.85 -5.64
CA GLU A 184 0.66 14.12 -5.29
C GLU A 184 1.76 13.91 -4.24
N PRO A 185 2.97 14.47 -4.38
CA PRO A 185 4.06 14.25 -3.42
C PRO A 185 3.70 14.63 -1.98
N SER A 186 2.80 15.60 -1.78
CA SER A 186 2.30 16.03 -0.47
C SER A 186 1.50 14.95 0.28
N LEU A 187 1.05 13.91 -0.43
CA LEU A 187 0.41 12.73 0.16
C LEU A 187 1.33 12.04 1.17
N ILE A 188 2.63 11.97 0.86
CA ILE A 188 3.66 11.33 1.68
C ILE A 188 4.28 12.42 2.57
N CYS A 189 3.84 12.47 3.82
CA CYS A 189 4.29 13.44 4.80
C CYS A 189 4.31 12.87 6.22
N ASP A 190 4.94 13.59 7.14
CA ASP A 190 5.11 13.17 8.54
C ASP A 190 3.78 12.80 9.22
N ARG A 191 2.76 13.63 9.02
CA ARG A 191 1.41 13.42 9.57
C ARG A 191 0.79 12.09 9.14
N LEU A 192 1.08 11.60 7.93
CA LEU A 192 0.57 10.31 7.46
C LEU A 192 1.15 9.17 8.32
N PHE A 193 2.45 9.21 8.60
CA PHE A 193 3.17 8.14 9.30
C PHE A 193 3.04 8.20 10.82
N GLU A 194 2.72 9.38 11.38
CA GLU A 194 2.39 9.52 12.80
C GLU A 194 1.24 8.59 13.23
N ASN A 195 0.32 8.27 12.35
CA ASN A 195 -0.84 7.45 12.71
C ASN A 195 -0.61 5.94 12.50
N LEU A 196 0.47 5.55 11.82
CA LEU A 196 0.79 4.15 11.49
C LEU A 196 1.68 3.50 12.56
N LYS A 197 1.12 3.32 13.76
CA LYS A 197 1.88 2.87 14.95
C LYS A 197 2.45 1.44 14.87
N MET A 198 1.94 0.60 13.98
CA MET A 198 2.31 -0.81 13.85
C MET A 198 3.15 -1.10 12.60
N LEU A 199 3.58 -0.06 11.88
CA LEU A 199 4.20 -0.17 10.56
C LEU A 199 5.59 -0.84 10.64
N GLU A 200 5.70 -2.08 10.16
CA GLU A 200 6.95 -2.83 10.08
C GLU A 200 7.63 -2.70 8.71
N ILE A 201 6.84 -2.54 7.65
CA ILE A 201 7.32 -2.48 6.26
C ILE A 201 6.72 -1.26 5.58
N LEU A 202 7.59 -0.37 5.08
CA LEU A 202 7.23 0.77 4.24
C LEU A 202 7.98 0.67 2.92
N LYS A 203 7.27 0.52 1.81
CA LYS A 203 7.86 0.60 0.47
C LYS A 203 7.11 1.61 -0.37
N ILE A 204 7.82 2.57 -0.93
CA ILE A 204 7.26 3.58 -1.80
C ILE A 204 8.12 3.69 -3.05
N GLN A 205 7.50 3.41 -4.18
CA GLN A 205 8.05 3.56 -5.51
C GLN A 205 7.03 4.31 -6.38
N PRO A 206 7.14 5.63 -6.52
CA PRO A 206 6.28 6.38 -7.40
C PRO A 206 6.61 6.07 -8.87
N ARG A 207 5.62 6.26 -9.74
CA ARG A 207 5.76 6.07 -11.19
C ARG A 207 6.76 7.05 -11.81
N SER A 208 6.81 8.27 -11.31
CA SER A 208 7.72 9.34 -11.71
C SER A 208 8.60 9.75 -10.52
N HIS A 209 9.75 10.37 -10.79
CA HIS A 209 10.59 10.90 -9.72
C HIS A 209 9.81 11.94 -8.90
N CYS A 210 9.76 11.78 -7.58
CA CYS A 210 9.04 12.67 -6.67
C CYS A 210 9.95 13.14 -5.53
N PHE A 211 9.73 14.35 -5.05
CA PHE A 211 10.35 14.87 -3.84
C PHE A 211 9.31 14.97 -2.72
N PHE A 212 9.54 14.26 -1.62
CA PHE A 212 8.68 14.26 -0.44
C PHE A 212 9.15 15.33 0.55
N GLU A 213 8.85 16.59 0.24
CA GLU A 213 9.27 17.76 1.02
C GLU A 213 8.84 17.68 2.49
N LYS A 214 7.65 17.15 2.75
CA LYS A 214 7.02 17.08 4.07
C LYS A 214 7.27 15.74 4.79
N PHE A 215 8.18 14.93 4.27
CA PHE A 215 8.64 13.69 4.91
C PHE A 215 10.06 13.95 5.43
N THR A 216 10.15 14.22 6.73
CA THR A 216 11.31 14.82 7.38
C THR A 216 11.81 13.96 8.54
N ASP A 217 12.86 14.43 9.22
CA ASP A 217 13.39 13.83 10.46
C ASP A 217 12.36 13.76 11.60
N PHE A 218 11.27 14.51 11.50
CA PHE A 218 10.15 14.41 12.44
C PHE A 218 9.58 12.98 12.45
N THR A 219 9.40 12.34 11.29
CA THR A 219 8.93 10.95 11.23
C THR A 219 9.91 10.01 11.95
N LEU A 220 11.21 10.17 11.70
CA LEU A 220 12.24 9.31 12.31
C LEU A 220 12.27 9.49 13.84
N THR A 221 12.17 10.73 14.30
CA THR A 221 12.09 11.07 15.73
C THR A 221 10.81 10.50 16.36
N SER A 222 9.69 10.54 15.64
CA SER A 222 8.41 9.96 16.09
C SER A 222 8.52 8.44 16.25
N TRP A 223 9.14 7.73 15.31
CA TRP A 223 9.40 6.30 15.42
C TRP A 223 10.33 5.96 16.60
N LYS A 224 11.45 6.69 16.73
CA LYS A 224 12.40 6.54 17.85
C LYS A 224 11.73 6.74 19.20
N SER A 225 10.99 7.84 19.38
CA SER A 225 10.34 8.19 20.66
C SER A 225 9.28 7.19 21.11
N ARG A 226 8.65 6.47 20.17
CA ARG A 226 7.67 5.42 20.45
C ARG A 226 8.30 4.06 20.76
N GLY A 227 9.61 3.92 20.57
CA GLY A 227 10.33 2.65 20.73
C GLY A 227 10.00 1.63 19.65
N PHE A 228 9.48 2.07 18.50
CA PHE A 228 9.11 1.20 17.39
C PHE A 228 9.48 1.84 16.06
N VAL A 229 10.37 1.17 15.33
CA VAL A 229 10.88 1.62 14.03
C VAL A 229 10.57 0.53 12.99
N PRO A 230 10.17 0.89 11.75
CA PRO A 230 9.98 -0.08 10.68
C PRO A 230 11.24 -0.91 10.47
N LYS A 231 11.07 -2.21 10.25
CA LYS A 231 12.18 -3.14 9.95
C LYS A 231 12.64 -2.98 8.51
N GLU A 232 11.71 -2.63 7.63
CA GLU A 232 11.99 -2.43 6.21
C GLU A 232 11.48 -1.05 5.76
N ILE A 233 12.38 -0.24 5.22
CA ILE A 233 12.07 1.04 4.59
C ILE A 233 12.65 0.96 3.18
N GLY A 234 11.84 1.22 2.15
CA GLY A 234 12.27 1.19 0.76
C GLY A 234 11.71 2.38 0.01
N LEU A 235 12.49 3.44 -0.11
CA LEU A 235 12.13 4.66 -0.82
C LEU A 235 12.85 4.67 -2.17
N TYR A 236 12.16 4.20 -3.19
CA TYR A 236 12.73 4.01 -4.52
C TYR A 236 12.30 5.15 -5.44
N ASN A 237 13.21 5.62 -6.30
CA ASN A 237 12.92 6.66 -7.29
C ASN A 237 12.29 7.94 -6.68
N CYS A 238 12.66 8.30 -5.46
CA CYS A 238 12.20 9.50 -4.79
C CYS A 238 13.31 10.17 -4.00
N ALA A 239 13.12 11.46 -3.74
CA ALA A 239 13.93 12.25 -2.84
C ALA A 239 13.15 12.59 -1.57
N THR A 240 13.83 12.75 -0.45
CA THR A 240 13.22 13.07 0.84
C THR A 240 13.92 14.24 1.50
N SER A 241 13.22 14.89 2.44
CA SER A 241 13.80 15.91 3.34
C SER A 241 14.39 15.29 4.61
N ILE A 242 14.58 13.97 4.64
CA ILE A 242 15.29 13.29 5.72
C ILE A 242 16.77 13.65 5.62
N SER A 243 17.36 14.01 6.76
CA SER A 243 18.77 14.34 6.85
C SER A 243 19.62 13.13 7.26
N ILE A 244 20.93 13.23 7.02
CA ILE A 244 21.91 12.26 7.52
C ILE A 244 21.88 12.21 9.06
N GLU A 245 21.67 13.36 9.71
CA GLU A 245 21.58 13.45 11.17
C GLU A 245 20.35 12.70 11.70
N GLY A 246 19.18 12.87 11.06
CA GLY A 246 17.97 12.15 11.40
C GLY A 246 18.15 10.63 11.30
N ILE A 247 18.79 10.15 10.23
CA ILE A 247 19.12 8.72 10.05
C ILE A 247 20.06 8.23 11.15
N ARG A 248 21.12 8.99 11.47
CA ARG A 248 22.04 8.64 12.56
C ARG A 248 21.32 8.56 13.90
N ASN A 249 20.50 9.55 14.21
CA ASN A 249 19.73 9.58 15.45
C ASN A 249 18.79 8.38 15.54
N LEU A 250 18.20 7.94 14.43
CA LEU A 250 17.41 6.71 14.38
C LEU A 250 18.27 5.47 14.60
N MET A 251 19.47 5.41 14.01
CA MET A 251 20.40 4.29 14.18
C MET A 251 20.85 4.12 15.63
N GLU A 252 20.82 5.11 16.51
CA GLU A 252 21.11 4.86 17.94
C GLU A 252 20.14 3.88 18.59
N THR A 253 18.97 3.66 17.97
CA THR A 253 17.95 2.74 18.48
C THR A 253 17.98 1.35 17.88
N ILE A 254 19.07 0.93 17.19
CA ILE A 254 19.15 -0.36 16.45
C ILE A 254 18.45 -1.48 17.23
N PRO A 255 17.23 -1.90 16.82
CA PRO A 255 16.60 -3.05 17.43
C PRO A 255 17.45 -4.30 17.25
N THR A 256 17.29 -5.29 18.12
CA THR A 256 17.95 -6.61 18.03
C THR A 256 17.49 -7.46 16.85
N GLN A 257 16.80 -6.87 15.87
CA GLN A 257 16.13 -7.54 14.77
C GLN A 257 16.76 -7.15 13.44
N LYS A 258 16.48 -7.94 12.40
CA LYS A 258 16.94 -7.65 11.04
C LYS A 258 16.30 -6.35 10.52
N ILE A 259 17.15 -5.45 10.04
CA ILE A 259 16.81 -4.14 9.49
C ILE A 259 17.31 -4.03 8.04
N ASP A 260 16.47 -3.48 7.18
CA ASP A 260 16.77 -3.12 5.80
C ASP A 260 16.16 -1.74 5.47
N TRP A 261 16.98 -0.70 5.50
CA TRP A 261 16.55 0.67 5.25
C TRP A 261 17.18 1.22 3.98
N ASP A 262 16.35 1.68 3.04
CA ASP A 262 16.74 2.47 1.89
C ASP A 262 15.94 3.78 1.90
N PHE A 263 16.62 4.89 2.19
CA PHE A 263 15.99 6.22 2.28
C PHE A 263 15.92 6.95 0.93
N GLY A 264 16.29 6.29 -0.17
CA GLY A 264 16.21 6.90 -1.50
C GLY A 264 17.26 8.01 -1.66
N LEU A 265 16.91 9.08 -2.36
CA LEU A 265 17.81 10.22 -2.57
C LEU A 265 17.69 11.22 -1.41
N LEU A 266 18.79 11.47 -0.69
CA LEU A 266 18.87 12.52 0.30
C LEU A 266 19.30 13.83 -0.35
N ILE A 267 18.60 14.92 -0.02
CA ILE A 267 18.99 16.26 -0.43
C ILE A 267 19.92 16.82 0.64
N LEU A 268 21.21 16.93 0.32
CA LEU A 268 22.17 17.56 1.22
C LEU A 268 22.11 19.07 1.06
N GLU A 269 22.01 19.78 2.18
CA GLU A 269 22.20 21.22 2.18
C GLU A 269 23.66 21.55 1.79
N PRO A 270 23.90 22.67 1.08
CA PRO A 270 25.24 23.06 0.62
C PRO A 270 26.26 23.37 1.73
N ALA A 271 25.85 23.37 3.00
CA ALA A 271 26.70 23.73 4.12
C ALA A 271 27.61 22.56 4.55
N GLY A 272 28.88 22.88 4.86
CA GLY A 272 29.94 21.90 5.14
C GLY A 272 29.69 20.91 6.28
N SER A 273 28.70 21.13 7.14
CA SER A 273 28.30 20.24 8.24
C SER A 273 27.91 18.83 7.77
N ASN A 274 27.30 18.72 6.58
CA ASN A 274 26.86 17.43 6.05
C ASN A 274 28.03 16.50 5.67
N SER A 275 29.21 17.05 5.37
CA SER A 275 30.39 16.26 4.98
C SER A 275 31.00 15.55 6.18
N GLU A 276 31.15 16.24 7.32
CA GLU A 276 31.64 15.63 8.56
C GLU A 276 30.67 14.58 9.08
N LEU A 277 29.36 14.86 9.01
CA LEU A 277 28.34 13.90 9.41
C LEU A 277 28.34 12.66 8.50
N LEU A 278 28.52 12.85 7.21
CA LEU A 278 28.61 11.74 6.27
C LEU A 278 29.84 10.88 6.57
N LEU A 279 30.99 11.50 6.79
CA LEU A 279 32.23 10.79 7.12
C LEU A 279 32.10 10.02 8.44
N SER A 280 31.55 10.62 9.49
CA SER A 280 31.41 9.91 10.77
C SER A 280 30.38 8.77 10.69
N LEU A 281 29.36 8.89 9.83
CA LEU A 281 28.45 7.77 9.54
C LEU A 281 29.19 6.65 8.78
N MET A 282 30.01 7.01 7.79
CA MET A 282 30.82 6.08 7.00
C MET A 282 31.86 5.32 7.83
N PHE A 283 32.43 5.96 8.85
CA PHE A 283 33.45 5.38 9.73
C PHE A 283 32.91 4.90 11.08
N SER A 284 31.60 4.71 11.18
CA SER A 284 30.98 4.11 12.37
C SER A 284 31.52 2.68 12.59
N SER A 285 31.93 2.36 13.82
CA SER A 285 32.60 1.09 14.10
C SER A 285 31.69 -0.12 13.85
N GLY A 286 32.25 -1.14 13.19
CA GLY A 286 31.55 -2.39 12.88
C GLY A 286 30.61 -2.34 11.67
N PHE A 287 30.66 -1.28 10.86
CA PHE A 287 29.96 -1.21 9.56
C PHE A 287 30.93 -1.42 8.41
N GLU A 288 30.51 -2.21 7.43
CA GLU A 288 31.11 -2.31 6.10
C GLU A 288 30.44 -1.29 5.20
N LEU A 289 31.25 -0.45 4.56
CA LEU A 289 30.79 0.55 3.61
C LEU A 289 31.02 0.08 2.18
N GLN A 290 29.95 0.09 1.38
CA GLN A 290 30.02 -0.06 -0.07
C GLN A 290 29.53 1.23 -0.74
N VAL A 291 30.36 1.78 -1.63
CA VAL A 291 30.06 2.96 -2.43
C VAL A 291 29.88 2.52 -3.88
N ASN A 292 28.75 2.86 -4.50
CA ASN A 292 28.51 2.65 -5.92
C ASN A 292 28.15 4.00 -6.54
N ASP A 293 28.96 4.47 -7.48
CA ASP A 293 28.70 5.71 -8.21
C ASP A 293 27.95 5.41 -9.52
N ASP A 294 26.93 6.22 -9.81
CA ASP A 294 26.36 6.35 -11.15
C ASP A 294 26.55 7.78 -11.68
N PHE A 295 26.08 8.08 -12.89
CA PHE A 295 26.26 9.40 -13.51
C PHE A 295 25.53 10.55 -12.79
N GLN A 296 24.52 10.27 -11.97
CA GLN A 296 23.64 11.29 -11.36
C GLN A 296 23.76 11.35 -9.84
N SER A 297 24.21 10.27 -9.22
CA SER A 297 24.25 10.10 -7.78
C SER A 297 25.33 9.12 -7.33
N ARG A 298 25.68 9.24 -6.05
CA ARG A 298 26.49 8.28 -5.31
C ARG A 298 25.58 7.50 -4.39
N ARG A 299 25.51 6.18 -4.58
CA ARG A 299 24.81 5.27 -3.67
C ARG A 299 25.76 4.80 -2.58
N LEU A 300 25.38 5.06 -1.34
CA LEU A 300 26.07 4.57 -0.15
C LEU A 300 25.28 3.42 0.43
N LYS A 301 25.97 2.34 0.79
CA LYS A 301 25.42 1.20 1.52
C LYS A 301 26.28 0.92 2.73
N LEU A 302 25.68 0.92 3.90
CA LEU A 302 26.28 0.57 5.18
C LEU A 302 25.67 -0.74 5.65
N GLN A 303 26.51 -1.72 5.93
CA GLN A 303 26.08 -3.04 6.38
C GLN A 303 26.77 -3.40 7.69
N LYS A 304 26.01 -3.91 8.66
CA LYS A 304 26.56 -4.48 9.89
C LYS A 304 26.02 -5.89 10.06
N ASN A 305 26.91 -6.87 9.95
CA ASN A 305 26.57 -8.28 9.90
C ASN A 305 25.49 -8.58 8.83
N ARG A 306 24.67 -9.61 9.05
CA ARG A 306 23.53 -9.96 8.18
C ARG A 306 22.21 -9.30 8.61
N ASP A 307 22.25 -8.58 9.73
CA ASP A 307 21.05 -8.12 10.44
C ASP A 307 20.80 -6.62 10.26
N PHE A 308 21.73 -5.86 9.69
CA PHE A 308 21.51 -4.44 9.42
C PHE A 308 22.03 -4.04 8.05
N GLN A 309 21.15 -3.43 7.25
CA GLN A 309 21.47 -2.79 5.99
C GLN A 309 20.85 -1.39 5.96
N LEU A 310 21.66 -0.40 5.61
CA LEU A 310 21.25 0.97 5.37
C LEU A 310 21.77 1.39 3.99
N ALA A 311 20.91 1.98 3.18
CA ALA A 311 21.25 2.51 1.88
C ALA A 311 20.59 3.87 1.67
N PHE A 312 21.25 4.71 0.88
CA PHE A 312 20.68 5.94 0.34
C PHE A 312 21.58 6.47 -0.78
N ASN A 313 21.07 7.39 -1.57
CA ASN A 313 21.78 8.08 -2.64
C ASN A 313 22.00 9.54 -2.25
N ILE A 314 23.09 10.12 -2.74
CA ILE A 314 23.41 11.55 -2.65
C ILE A 314 23.65 12.05 -4.07
N ARG A 315 23.13 13.24 -4.44
CA ARG A 315 23.43 13.82 -5.77
C ARG A 315 24.90 14.19 -5.90
N HIS A 316 25.47 14.02 -7.10
CA HIS A 316 26.78 14.60 -7.39
C HIS A 316 26.72 16.12 -7.29
N VAL A 317 27.68 16.72 -6.59
CA VAL A 317 27.87 18.19 -6.48
C VAL A 317 28.62 18.74 -7.70
N PHE A 318 28.90 17.93 -8.74
CA PHE A 318 29.66 18.40 -9.90
C PHE A 318 28.87 19.44 -10.71
N PRO A 319 29.49 20.56 -11.11
CA PRO A 319 28.86 21.55 -11.95
C PRO A 319 28.52 20.89 -13.29
N MET A 320 27.23 20.82 -13.61
CA MET A 320 26.82 20.52 -14.98
C MET A 320 27.46 21.58 -15.89
N PRO A 321 28.15 21.20 -16.98
CA PRO A 321 28.55 22.18 -17.98
C PRO A 321 27.28 22.89 -18.44
N GLN A 322 27.23 24.21 -18.28
CA GLN A 322 26.11 24.98 -18.81
C GLN A 322 26.01 24.68 -20.31
N PRO A 323 24.81 24.42 -20.84
CA PRO A 323 24.65 24.33 -22.29
C PRO A 323 25.20 25.61 -22.90
N PRO A 324 25.91 25.53 -24.05
CA PRO A 324 26.50 26.71 -24.67
C PRO A 324 25.40 27.74 -24.85
N GLN A 325 25.59 28.92 -24.26
CA GLN A 325 24.75 30.06 -24.52
C GLN A 325 24.89 30.33 -26.02
N THR A 326 23.85 29.99 -26.79
CA THR A 326 23.74 30.39 -28.18
C THR A 326 23.73 31.92 -28.20
N LEU A 327 24.77 32.46 -28.85
CA LEU A 327 25.03 33.89 -29.07
C LEU A 327 23.83 34.65 -29.64
#